data_AF-A0A3M6UNX3-F1
#
_entry.id   AF-A0A3M6UNX3-F1
#
_cell.length_a   1.000
_cell.length_b   1.000
_cell.length_c   1.000
_cell.angle_alpha   90.00
_cell.angle_beta   90.00
_cell.angle_gamma   90.00
#
_symmetry.space_group_name_H-M   'P 1'
#
loop_
_entity.id
_entity.type
_entity.pdbx_description
1 polymer ?
#
loop_
_entity_poly.entity_id
_entity_poly.type
_entity_poly.pdbx_seq_one_letter_code
_entity_poly.pdbx_strand_id
1 'polypeptide(L)'
;MAEFSAECSSDSKVLTEQNSDKVEVIERNKSDSVKLREEDVPGAILPRDIPEECTVKQLQRWLLCRGAKTTGKKMQLVQRVKDYIAGGLSSKIKDPDGGIHLAKAKADLGLMEEINAKKLKENFPVDGFTEDLNILRAISFGTIWRYMIEESDAKKQLSTAKPLVKGYNFFKSGHVLSIKCRESDGKFYVKSQVLPSMKKTVLYNCFIVFNKDGSVVTAYDGCPAGVDGHCNHVTSTIFALEEFFKQSKAPVNPSLTPALSCTSKPCAWNVSRKRKIDNLPIAKAKFKKHQHGKLSKSEDKSPPSTRDVRAPHQQYPNTNTDMYNLLHRVKEIENKTGKKMALSLILPQKTLEENKETILVDHNYCTPLTHIEPVEPEQGNGSPVSTELLSLVKCHPVSLEEIKERCIKVKKRLFADEKDVDQIEKETMGQSVNENWNLHRKIRITASKCHRIATLQATTSPTKAISEVLHYKQIPQTIYMKEGLSREGAVIAEYIKSRKLNNQNVLVKPCGLFISKSHNFLAASPDGLVYNADSTESSSSGLIEINLVFLKENETLHDGLIRKRIFLPGSTDGQLVINQKHKYHYQVQQQLFVTEKS
;
A
#
# COMPACT_ATOMS: atom_id res chain seq x y z
N MET A 1 -54.88 17.67 38.13
CA MET A 1 -56.11 18.30 37.62
C MET A 1 -55.73 19.08 36.37
N ALA A 2 -56.16 18.78 35.15
CA ALA A 2 -57.12 17.80 34.69
C ALA A 2 -56.69 17.34 33.28
N GLU A 3 -56.87 16.05 33.03
CA GLU A 3 -57.09 15.47 31.70
C GLU A 3 -58.31 16.14 31.05
N PHE A 4 -58.40 16.17 29.72
CA PHE A 4 -59.64 15.75 29.05
C PHE A 4 -59.39 15.38 27.59
N SER A 5 -59.77 14.13 27.31
CA SER A 5 -59.92 13.48 26.02
C SER A 5 -61.30 13.76 25.42
N ALA A 6 -61.42 13.72 24.08
CA ALA A 6 -62.55 13.20 23.27
C ALA A 6 -62.29 13.60 21.79
N GLU A 7 -62.03 12.67 20.86
CA GLU A 7 -63.01 11.95 20.01
C GLU A 7 -64.01 12.87 19.27
N CYS A 8 -64.46 12.64 18.03
CA CYS A 8 -64.08 11.91 16.82
C CYS A 8 -65.26 12.19 15.83
N SER A 9 -65.03 12.60 14.57
CA SER A 9 -65.95 12.31 13.44
C SER A 9 -65.39 12.78 12.09
N SER A 10 -65.29 11.82 11.17
CA SER A 10 -65.50 11.79 9.69
C SER A 10 -65.52 13.12 8.87
N ASP A 11 -65.00 13.25 7.64
CA ASP A 11 -64.97 12.32 6.52
C ASP A 11 -63.98 12.77 5.42
N SER A 12 -63.51 11.78 4.64
CA SER A 12 -63.20 11.81 3.20
C SER A 12 -61.92 12.49 2.63
N LYS A 13 -61.00 11.57 2.27
CA LYS A 13 -60.44 11.33 0.91
C LYS A 13 -59.26 12.18 0.37
N VAL A 14 -58.13 11.45 0.21
CA VAL A 14 -57.31 11.23 -1.01
C VAL A 14 -55.83 11.69 -0.95
N LEU A 15 -54.96 10.66 -1.04
CA LEU A 15 -53.55 10.60 -1.45
C LEU A 15 -52.45 11.03 -0.46
N THR A 16 -52.10 10.10 0.42
CA THR A 16 -50.79 10.03 1.08
C THR A 16 -49.83 9.15 0.26
N GLU A 17 -48.79 9.74 -0.34
CA GLU A 17 -47.55 9.02 -0.63
C GLU A 17 -46.69 9.06 0.64
N GLN A 18 -46.76 7.98 1.43
CA GLN A 18 -45.81 7.74 2.50
C GLN A 18 -44.63 6.94 1.97
N ASN A 19 -43.51 7.63 2.04
CA ASN A 19 -42.14 7.14 2.08
C ASN A 19 -42.04 5.84 2.91
N SER A 20 -41.82 4.71 2.23
CA SER A 20 -41.42 3.44 2.85
C SER A 20 -40.23 2.89 2.10
N ASP A 21 -39.02 3.32 2.49
CA ASP A 21 -37.78 2.60 2.23
C ASP A 21 -37.79 1.28 3.03
N LYS A 22 -38.66 0.35 2.64
CA LYS A 22 -38.43 -1.08 2.84
C LYS A 22 -37.70 -1.56 1.60
N VAL A 23 -36.40 -1.76 1.77
CA VAL A 23 -35.61 -2.60 0.87
C VAL A 23 -36.29 -3.96 0.84
N GLU A 24 -37.04 -4.26 -0.24
CA GLU A 24 -37.37 -5.63 -0.59
C GLU A 24 -36.05 -6.34 -0.89
N VAL A 25 -35.52 -6.97 0.16
CA VAL A 25 -34.52 -8.01 0.01
C VAL A 25 -35.23 -9.17 -0.65
N ILE A 26 -35.20 -9.21 -1.98
CA ILE A 26 -35.45 -10.44 -2.72
C ILE A 26 -34.30 -11.37 -2.34
N GLU A 27 -34.50 -12.19 -1.31
CA GLU A 27 -33.63 -13.33 -1.01
C GLU A 27 -33.68 -14.28 -2.21
N ARG A 28 -32.79 -14.07 -3.18
CA ARG A 28 -32.52 -15.07 -4.21
C ARG A 28 -31.61 -16.13 -3.61
N ASN A 29 -32.19 -17.33 -3.51
CA ASN A 29 -31.64 -18.55 -2.94
C ASN A 29 -30.11 -18.70 -3.10
N LYS A 30 -29.44 -18.83 -1.94
CA LYS A 30 -28.12 -19.44 -1.81
C LYS A 30 -28.20 -20.91 -2.23
N SER A 31 -27.88 -21.22 -3.48
CA SER A 31 -26.94 -22.30 -3.85
C SER A 31 -27.09 -22.62 -5.33
N ASP A 32 -26.12 -22.21 -6.13
CA ASP A 32 -25.78 -22.94 -7.35
C ASP A 32 -24.26 -22.97 -7.50
N SER A 33 -23.68 -24.15 -7.30
CA SER A 33 -22.29 -24.40 -7.63
C SER A 33 -22.16 -24.41 -9.16
N VAL A 34 -21.80 -23.26 -9.75
CA VAL A 34 -21.51 -23.17 -11.18
C VAL A 34 -20.48 -24.24 -11.56
N LYS A 35 -20.87 -25.18 -12.40
CA LYS A 35 -19.99 -26.21 -12.96
C LYS A 35 -19.34 -25.66 -14.23
N LEU A 36 -18.02 -25.74 -14.30
CA LEU A 36 -17.26 -25.37 -15.49
C LEU A 36 -17.34 -26.49 -16.52
N ARG A 37 -17.48 -26.11 -17.78
CA ARG A 37 -17.36 -26.99 -18.95
C ARG A 37 -15.93 -26.96 -19.47
N GLU A 38 -15.61 -27.86 -20.41
CA GLU A 38 -14.25 -27.97 -20.94
C GLU A 38 -13.88 -26.75 -21.80
N GLU A 39 -14.86 -26.14 -22.47
CA GLU A 39 -14.70 -24.93 -23.27
C GLU A 39 -14.41 -23.67 -22.41
N ASP A 40 -14.86 -23.65 -21.16
CA ASP A 40 -14.73 -22.49 -20.28
C ASP A 40 -13.27 -22.31 -19.79
N VAL A 41 -12.47 -23.39 -19.79
CA VAL A 41 -11.10 -23.42 -19.28
C VAL A 41 -10.10 -23.84 -20.38
N PRO A 42 -9.16 -22.97 -20.76
CA PRO A 42 -8.20 -23.27 -21.81
C PRO A 42 -7.25 -24.42 -21.43
N GLY A 43 -7.17 -25.39 -22.33
CA GLY A 43 -6.39 -26.61 -22.14
C GLY A 43 -7.10 -27.69 -21.30
N ALA A 44 -8.39 -27.51 -20.99
CA ALA A 44 -9.22 -28.58 -20.44
C ALA A 44 -9.66 -29.60 -21.50
N ILE A 45 -9.63 -29.22 -22.78
CA ILE A 45 -9.79 -30.09 -23.96
C ILE A 45 -8.40 -30.52 -24.45
N LEU A 46 -8.22 -31.80 -24.79
CA LEU A 46 -6.98 -32.26 -25.43
C LEU A 46 -6.94 -31.79 -26.90
N PRO A 47 -5.80 -31.26 -27.39
CA PRO A 47 -5.69 -30.85 -28.79
C PRO A 47 -5.69 -32.01 -29.79
N ARG A 48 -5.50 -33.24 -29.33
CA ARG A 48 -5.48 -34.49 -30.11
C ARG A 48 -6.32 -35.52 -29.37
N ASP A 49 -7.01 -36.37 -30.11
CA ASP A 49 -7.87 -37.41 -29.54
C ASP A 49 -7.06 -38.52 -28.84
N ILE A 50 -5.83 -38.73 -29.29
CA ILE A 50 -4.92 -39.73 -28.74
C ILE A 50 -3.94 -39.05 -27.75
N PRO A 51 -3.97 -39.38 -26.44
CA PRO A 51 -3.11 -38.76 -25.44
C PRO A 51 -1.60 -38.91 -25.71
N GLU A 52 -1.17 -40.00 -26.36
CA GLU A 52 0.21 -40.25 -26.75
C GLU A 52 0.79 -39.19 -27.69
N GLU A 53 -0.06 -38.61 -28.54
CA GLU A 53 0.31 -37.59 -29.53
C GLU A 53 0.41 -36.19 -28.91
N CYS A 54 -0.12 -36.01 -27.71
CA CYS A 54 -0.01 -34.76 -26.98
C CYS A 54 1.39 -34.56 -26.40
N THR A 55 1.84 -33.31 -26.39
CA THR A 55 3.08 -32.89 -25.72
C THR A 55 2.94 -33.00 -24.20
N VAL A 56 4.07 -33.11 -23.49
CA VAL A 56 4.10 -33.14 -22.02
C VAL A 56 3.36 -31.94 -21.41
N LYS A 57 3.52 -30.74 -21.98
CA LYS A 57 2.86 -29.52 -21.48
C LYS A 57 1.34 -29.58 -21.66
N GLN A 58 0.85 -30.10 -22.78
CA GLN A 58 -0.59 -30.28 -23.03
C GLN A 58 -1.20 -31.28 -22.05
N LEU A 59 -0.54 -32.43 -21.84
CA LEU A 59 -0.98 -33.45 -20.88
C LEU A 59 -0.99 -32.93 -19.45
N GLN A 60 0.07 -32.22 -19.04
CA GLN A 60 0.15 -31.58 -17.73
C GLN A 60 -0.95 -30.56 -17.53
N ARG A 61 -1.25 -29.75 -18.56
CA ARG A 61 -2.31 -28.74 -18.50
C ARG A 61 -3.68 -29.38 -18.37
N TRP A 62 -3.98 -30.42 -19.14
CA TRP A 62 -5.25 -31.14 -19.08
C TRP A 62 -5.49 -31.80 -17.72
N LEU A 63 -4.46 -32.45 -17.17
CA LEU A 63 -4.48 -33.05 -15.82
C LEU A 63 -4.67 -31.99 -14.74
N LEU A 64 -4.03 -30.83 -14.90
CA LEU A 64 -4.15 -29.72 -13.96
C LEU A 64 -5.59 -29.19 -13.88
N CYS A 65 -6.31 -29.12 -15.00
CA CYS A 65 -7.74 -28.73 -15.06
C CYS A 65 -8.65 -29.71 -14.31
N ARG A 66 -8.15 -30.87 -13.87
CA ARG A 66 -8.88 -31.88 -13.10
C ARG A 66 -8.32 -32.08 -11.69
N GLY A 67 -7.37 -31.23 -11.28
CA GLY A 67 -6.71 -31.30 -9.99
C GLY A 67 -5.78 -32.51 -9.84
N ALA A 68 -5.35 -33.11 -10.94
CA ALA A 68 -4.49 -34.28 -10.94
C ALA A 68 -3.00 -33.90 -10.82
N LYS A 69 -2.18 -34.86 -10.37
CA LYS A 69 -0.72 -34.69 -10.29
C LYS A 69 -0.13 -34.51 -11.70
N THR A 70 0.76 -33.53 -11.87
CA THR A 70 1.36 -33.17 -13.18
C THR A 70 2.82 -33.58 -13.33
N THR A 71 3.41 -34.18 -12.29
CA THR A 71 4.79 -34.69 -12.32
C THR A 71 4.87 -36.09 -12.96
N GLY A 72 6.02 -36.40 -13.55
CA GLY A 72 6.34 -37.74 -14.08
C GLY A 72 6.90 -37.70 -15.51
N LYS A 73 7.38 -38.86 -15.98
CA LYS A 73 7.79 -39.04 -17.39
C LYS A 73 6.54 -39.01 -18.31
N LYS A 74 6.72 -38.73 -19.61
CA LYS A 74 5.62 -38.61 -20.58
C LYS A 74 4.63 -39.79 -20.50
N MET A 75 5.11 -41.03 -20.49
CA MET A 75 4.23 -42.21 -20.41
C MET A 75 3.36 -42.25 -19.13
N GLN A 76 3.90 -41.81 -17.99
CA GLN A 76 3.14 -41.76 -16.74
C GLN A 76 2.04 -40.69 -16.78
N LEU A 77 2.24 -39.61 -17.53
CA LEU A 77 1.22 -38.58 -17.75
C LEU A 77 0.13 -39.09 -18.72
N VAL A 78 0.54 -39.75 -19.80
CA VAL A 78 -0.37 -40.39 -20.77
C VAL A 78 -1.28 -41.41 -20.07
N GLN A 79 -0.69 -42.34 -19.30
CA GLN A 79 -1.47 -43.34 -18.57
C GLN A 79 -2.48 -42.69 -17.62
N ARG A 80 -2.05 -41.67 -16.87
CA ARG A 80 -2.93 -40.95 -15.95
C ARG A 80 -4.08 -40.24 -16.65
N VAL A 81 -3.85 -39.69 -17.85
CA VAL A 81 -4.92 -39.10 -18.67
C VAL A 81 -5.92 -40.18 -19.07
N LYS A 82 -5.44 -41.33 -19.55
CA LYS A 82 -6.29 -42.48 -19.90
C LYS A 82 -7.12 -42.97 -18.71
N ASP A 83 -6.51 -43.10 -17.54
CA ASP A 83 -7.19 -43.52 -16.31
C ASP A 83 -8.30 -42.54 -15.91
N TYR A 84 -8.08 -41.22 -16.08
CA TYR A 84 -9.09 -40.19 -15.80
C TYR A 84 -10.27 -40.22 -16.78
N ILE A 85 -9.99 -40.49 -18.05
CA ILE A 85 -11.03 -40.64 -19.08
C ILE A 85 -11.85 -41.90 -18.79
N ALA A 86 -11.19 -43.04 -18.59
CA ALA A 86 -11.85 -44.32 -18.29
C ALA A 86 -12.64 -44.27 -16.97
N GLY A 87 -12.13 -43.56 -15.96
CA GLY A 87 -12.78 -43.41 -14.66
C GLY A 87 -13.91 -42.37 -14.61
N GLY A 88 -14.31 -41.78 -15.74
CA GLY A 88 -15.39 -40.79 -15.79
C GLY A 88 -15.08 -39.47 -15.06
N LEU A 89 -13.80 -39.18 -14.80
CA LEU A 89 -13.34 -37.94 -14.16
C LEU A 89 -12.98 -36.86 -15.19
N SER A 90 -13.11 -37.17 -16.49
CA SER A 90 -12.88 -36.22 -17.59
C SER A 90 -13.78 -34.99 -17.49
N SER A 91 -15.03 -35.13 -17.08
CA SER A 91 -16.02 -34.04 -17.00
C SER A 91 -15.93 -33.17 -15.74
N LYS A 92 -15.12 -33.56 -14.73
CA LYS A 92 -14.99 -32.82 -13.47
C LYS A 92 -13.95 -31.70 -13.60
N ILE A 93 -14.33 -30.62 -14.28
CA ILE A 93 -13.45 -29.48 -14.54
C ILE A 93 -13.33 -28.59 -13.30
N LYS A 94 -12.08 -28.30 -12.96
CA LYS A 94 -11.67 -27.32 -11.95
C LYS A 94 -10.90 -26.21 -12.67
N ASP A 95 -11.12 -24.98 -12.24
CA ASP A 95 -10.35 -23.83 -12.71
C ASP A 95 -8.93 -23.86 -12.14
N PRO A 96 -7.88 -24.13 -12.96
CA PRO A 96 -6.50 -24.16 -12.48
C PRO A 96 -5.87 -22.76 -12.38
N ASP A 97 -6.57 -21.72 -12.83
CA ASP A 97 -6.10 -20.36 -13.10
C ASP A 97 -6.59 -19.35 -12.05
N GLY A 98 -6.78 -19.82 -10.82
CA GLY A 98 -7.10 -18.97 -9.67
C GLY A 98 -8.54 -18.47 -9.65
N GLY A 99 -9.45 -19.20 -10.31
CA GLY A 99 -10.89 -18.93 -10.28
C GLY A 99 -11.34 -17.87 -11.27
N ILE A 100 -10.51 -17.52 -12.27
CA ILE A 100 -10.84 -16.51 -13.28
C ILE A 100 -11.90 -17.01 -14.28
N HIS A 101 -11.79 -18.26 -14.73
CA HIS A 101 -12.76 -18.88 -15.62
C HIS A 101 -14.06 -19.16 -14.86
N LEU A 102 -13.97 -19.53 -13.59
CA LEU A 102 -15.13 -19.62 -12.71
C LEU A 102 -15.80 -18.25 -12.51
N ALA A 103 -15.02 -17.19 -12.31
CA ALA A 103 -15.56 -15.83 -12.19
C ALA A 103 -16.20 -15.37 -13.49
N LYS A 104 -15.59 -15.67 -14.65
CA LYS A 104 -16.15 -15.37 -15.96
C LYS A 104 -17.44 -16.13 -16.21
N ALA A 105 -17.47 -17.45 -15.98
CA ALA A 105 -18.69 -18.25 -16.09
C ALA A 105 -19.80 -17.72 -15.17
N LYS A 106 -19.46 -17.28 -13.96
CA LYS A 106 -20.43 -16.62 -13.05
C LYS A 106 -20.89 -15.26 -13.57
N ALA A 107 -20.01 -14.47 -14.17
CA ALA A 107 -20.33 -13.18 -14.76
C ALA A 107 -21.27 -13.35 -15.97
N ASP A 108 -20.95 -14.28 -16.86
CA ASP A 108 -21.73 -14.59 -18.06
C ASP A 108 -23.13 -15.12 -17.71
N LEU A 109 -23.25 -15.84 -16.58
CA LEU A 109 -24.53 -16.30 -16.01
C LEU A 109 -25.26 -15.23 -15.17
N GLY A 110 -24.70 -14.02 -15.01
CA GLY A 110 -25.31 -12.95 -14.21
C GLY A 110 -25.36 -13.22 -12.70
N LEU A 111 -24.52 -14.13 -12.19
CA LEU A 111 -24.50 -14.55 -10.78
C LEU A 111 -23.58 -13.70 -9.90
N MET A 112 -23.00 -12.63 -10.44
CA MET A 112 -22.14 -11.70 -9.71
C MET A 112 -22.84 -10.36 -9.51
N GLU A 113 -22.63 -9.76 -8.35
CA GLU A 113 -23.12 -8.40 -8.08
C GLU A 113 -22.34 -7.41 -8.96
N GLU A 114 -23.04 -6.72 -9.85
CA GLU A 114 -22.44 -5.71 -10.72
C GLU A 114 -22.57 -4.31 -10.11
N ILE A 115 -21.44 -3.65 -9.92
CA ILE A 115 -21.38 -2.25 -9.50
C ILE A 115 -21.19 -1.37 -10.74
N ASN A 116 -22.21 -0.56 -11.00
CA ASN A 116 -22.22 0.46 -12.03
C ASN A 116 -21.90 1.85 -11.46
N ALA A 117 -21.48 2.78 -12.32
CA ALA A 117 -21.33 4.18 -11.94
C ALA A 117 -22.71 4.80 -11.58
N LYS A 118 -22.78 5.53 -10.46
CA LYS A 118 -24.04 6.10 -9.93
C LYS A 118 -24.70 7.15 -10.83
N LYS A 119 -23.94 7.78 -11.73
CA LYS A 119 -24.42 8.69 -12.78
C LYS A 119 -23.57 8.47 -14.03
N LEU A 120 -24.06 7.70 -15.00
CA LEU A 120 -23.58 7.84 -16.37
C LEU A 120 -24.10 9.18 -16.90
N LYS A 121 -23.25 10.02 -17.50
CA LYS A 121 -23.76 11.20 -18.23
C LYS A 121 -24.68 10.72 -19.34
N GLU A 122 -25.74 11.46 -19.65
CA GLU A 122 -26.91 11.12 -20.50
C GLU A 122 -26.63 10.61 -21.94
N ASN A 123 -25.36 10.44 -22.36
CA ASN A 123 -24.97 10.14 -23.73
C ASN A 123 -24.15 8.82 -23.90
N PHE A 124 -24.20 7.89 -22.93
CA PHE A 124 -23.58 6.56 -23.11
C PHE A 124 -24.61 5.58 -23.71
N PRO A 125 -24.32 4.90 -24.84
CA PRO A 125 -25.26 3.97 -25.46
C PRO A 125 -25.66 2.82 -24.54
N VAL A 126 -26.91 2.38 -24.62
CA VAL A 126 -27.46 1.32 -23.77
C VAL A 126 -27.25 -0.07 -24.39
N ASP A 127 -27.32 -0.18 -25.72
CA ASP A 127 -27.29 -1.42 -26.50
C ASP A 127 -26.21 -1.38 -27.62
N GLY A 128 -26.20 -2.38 -28.51
CA GLY A 128 -25.36 -2.38 -29.72
C GLY A 128 -23.85 -2.58 -29.48
N PHE A 129 -23.44 -3.10 -28.32
CA PHE A 129 -22.05 -3.42 -28.03
C PHE A 129 -21.63 -4.77 -28.61
N THR A 130 -20.47 -4.82 -29.26
CA THR A 130 -19.84 -6.03 -29.79
C THR A 130 -18.55 -6.37 -29.04
N GLU A 131 -18.17 -7.64 -29.02
CA GLU A 131 -16.86 -8.11 -28.52
C GLU A 131 -15.75 -7.99 -29.57
N ASP A 132 -16.09 -7.62 -30.82
CA ASP A 132 -15.11 -7.38 -31.87
C ASP A 132 -14.38 -6.05 -31.66
N LEU A 133 -13.21 -6.12 -31.02
CA LEU A 133 -12.37 -4.97 -30.72
C LEU A 133 -11.68 -4.36 -31.96
N ASN A 134 -11.79 -4.98 -33.15
CA ASN A 134 -11.18 -4.45 -34.38
C ASN A 134 -11.83 -3.15 -34.86
N ILE A 135 -13.03 -2.83 -34.37
CA ILE A 135 -13.69 -1.54 -34.66
C ILE A 135 -12.95 -0.36 -34.01
N LEU A 136 -12.19 -0.62 -32.94
CA LEU A 136 -11.46 0.41 -32.22
C LEU A 136 -10.19 0.83 -32.98
N ARG A 137 -9.79 2.08 -32.81
CA ARG A 137 -8.51 2.60 -33.32
C ARG A 137 -7.36 2.26 -32.38
N ALA A 138 -6.14 2.21 -32.91
CA ALA A 138 -4.97 1.75 -32.19
C ALA A 138 -4.66 2.61 -30.96
N ILE A 139 -4.77 2.01 -29.77
CA ILE A 139 -4.40 2.62 -28.49
C ILE A 139 -2.94 2.31 -28.19
N SER A 140 -2.16 3.33 -27.85
CA SER A 140 -0.74 3.20 -27.50
C SER A 140 -0.50 3.50 -26.01
N PHE A 141 0.66 3.11 -25.49
CA PHE A 141 1.06 3.53 -24.14
C PHE A 141 1.06 5.05 -23.98
N GLY A 142 1.37 5.82 -25.04
CA GLY A 142 1.32 7.28 -25.03
C GLY A 142 -0.08 7.81 -24.72
N THR A 143 -1.11 7.16 -25.27
CA THR A 143 -2.52 7.45 -24.95
C THR A 143 -2.81 7.22 -23.47
N ILE A 144 -2.36 6.09 -22.92
CA ILE A 144 -2.56 5.75 -21.50
C ILE A 144 -1.88 6.78 -20.61
N TRP A 145 -0.63 7.12 -20.92
CA TRP A 145 0.14 8.07 -20.15
C TRP A 145 -0.49 9.46 -20.18
N ARG A 146 -0.88 9.94 -21.36
CA ARG A 146 -1.53 11.24 -21.53
C ARG A 146 -2.81 11.34 -20.71
N TYR A 147 -3.71 10.38 -20.86
CA TYR A 147 -4.95 10.37 -20.09
C TYR A 147 -4.70 10.28 -18.58
N MET A 148 -3.86 9.34 -18.15
CA MET A 148 -3.69 9.07 -16.73
C MET A 148 -2.87 10.13 -16.00
N ILE A 149 -1.93 10.78 -16.68
CA ILE A 149 -0.95 11.69 -16.08
C ILE A 149 -1.15 13.12 -16.57
N GLU A 150 -1.04 13.36 -17.88
CA GLU A 150 -0.99 14.71 -18.47
C GLU A 150 -2.33 15.44 -18.41
N GLU A 151 -3.44 14.74 -18.70
CA GLU A 151 -4.81 15.28 -18.70
C GLU A 151 -5.44 15.29 -17.30
N SER A 152 -4.76 14.72 -16.30
CA SER A 152 -5.21 14.76 -14.92
C SER A 152 -4.77 16.07 -14.24
N ASP A 153 -5.69 16.74 -13.53
CA ASP A 153 -5.42 17.99 -12.81
C ASP A 153 -4.15 17.89 -11.95
N ALA A 154 -3.31 18.93 -11.93
CA ALA A 154 -2.03 18.95 -11.20
C ALA A 154 -2.18 18.62 -9.69
N LYS A 155 -3.33 18.92 -9.08
CA LYS A 155 -3.66 18.54 -7.69
C LYS A 155 -3.95 17.04 -7.50
N LYS A 156 -4.34 16.33 -8.57
CA LYS A 156 -4.68 14.89 -8.62
C LYS A 156 -3.56 14.00 -9.18
N GLN A 157 -2.54 14.57 -9.85
CA GLN A 157 -1.43 13.83 -10.48
C GLN A 157 -0.62 12.92 -9.54
N LEU A 158 -0.42 13.27 -8.26
CA LEU A 158 0.24 12.37 -7.29
C LEU A 158 -0.58 11.08 -7.01
N SER A 159 -1.89 11.12 -7.26
CA SER A 159 -2.80 10.00 -7.05
C SER A 159 -2.80 9.04 -8.23
N THR A 160 -2.68 9.51 -9.48
CA THR A 160 -2.88 8.74 -10.73
C THR A 160 -1.67 7.89 -11.18
N ALA A 161 -0.46 8.21 -10.74
CA ALA A 161 0.72 7.35 -10.96
C ALA A 161 0.58 5.95 -10.30
N LYS A 162 -0.18 5.86 -9.20
CA LYS A 162 -0.46 4.59 -8.52
C LYS A 162 -1.45 3.71 -9.31
N PRO A 163 -2.59 4.23 -9.79
CA PRO A 163 -3.45 3.58 -10.77
C PRO A 163 -2.72 3.12 -12.02
N LEU A 164 -1.78 3.89 -12.57
CA LEU A 164 -1.00 3.43 -13.73
C LEU A 164 -0.28 2.10 -13.45
N VAL A 165 0.45 2.02 -12.32
CA VAL A 165 1.17 0.79 -11.93
C VAL A 165 0.22 -0.33 -11.53
N LYS A 166 -0.80 -0.03 -10.73
CA LYS A 166 -1.76 -1.04 -10.23
C LYS A 166 -2.68 -1.55 -11.33
N GLY A 167 -3.13 -0.69 -12.22
CA GLY A 167 -3.94 -1.02 -13.39
C GLY A 167 -3.20 -1.96 -14.33
N TYR A 168 -1.90 -1.71 -14.59
CA TYR A 168 -1.08 -2.66 -15.33
C TYR A 168 -0.99 -4.02 -14.62
N ASN A 169 -0.81 -4.02 -13.29
CA ASN A 169 -0.81 -5.27 -12.52
C ASN A 169 -2.16 -6.00 -12.58
N PHE A 170 -3.29 -5.28 -12.53
CA PHE A 170 -4.63 -5.85 -12.65
C PHE A 170 -4.80 -6.52 -14.02
N PHE A 171 -4.40 -5.83 -15.09
CA PHE A 171 -4.38 -6.39 -16.44
C PHE A 171 -3.50 -7.66 -16.52
N LYS A 172 -2.22 -7.59 -16.13
CA LYS A 172 -1.32 -8.76 -16.18
C LYS A 172 -1.71 -9.90 -15.24
N SER A 173 -2.59 -9.62 -14.28
CA SER A 173 -3.14 -10.61 -13.36
C SER A 173 -4.54 -11.09 -13.79
N GLY A 174 -5.02 -10.76 -14.99
CA GLY A 174 -6.31 -11.25 -15.50
C GLY A 174 -7.51 -10.73 -14.70
N HIS A 175 -7.48 -9.48 -14.24
CA HIS A 175 -8.64 -8.89 -13.57
C HIS A 175 -9.70 -8.39 -14.56
N VAL A 176 -9.34 -8.13 -15.81
CA VAL A 176 -10.27 -7.71 -16.87
C VAL A 176 -10.91 -8.98 -17.46
N LEU A 177 -12.22 -9.14 -17.30
CA LEU A 177 -12.94 -10.37 -17.71
C LEU A 177 -13.52 -10.27 -19.12
N SER A 178 -14.06 -9.11 -19.46
CA SER A 178 -14.68 -8.84 -20.75
C SER A 178 -14.48 -7.39 -21.15
N ILE A 179 -14.39 -7.14 -22.46
CA ILE A 179 -14.36 -5.80 -23.04
C ILE A 179 -15.28 -5.85 -24.26
N LYS A 180 -16.21 -4.90 -24.33
CA LYS A 180 -17.14 -4.71 -25.42
C LYS A 180 -17.03 -3.28 -25.93
N CYS A 181 -17.30 -3.07 -27.20
CA CYS A 181 -17.18 -1.75 -27.82
C CYS A 181 -18.30 -1.47 -28.82
N ARG A 182 -18.53 -0.18 -29.09
CA ARG A 182 -19.51 0.33 -30.05
C ARG A 182 -18.99 1.64 -30.65
N GLU A 183 -19.15 1.84 -31.96
CA GLU A 183 -18.98 3.14 -32.59
C GLU A 183 -20.34 3.85 -32.69
N SER A 184 -20.40 5.12 -32.29
CA SER A 184 -21.58 5.98 -32.46
C SER A 184 -21.14 7.43 -32.53
N ASP A 185 -21.78 8.23 -33.38
CA ASP A 185 -21.58 9.70 -33.46
C ASP A 185 -20.10 10.11 -33.60
N GLY A 186 -19.33 9.30 -34.32
CA GLY A 186 -17.89 9.52 -34.52
C GLY A 186 -17.03 9.34 -33.27
N LYS A 187 -17.54 8.68 -32.22
CA LYS A 187 -16.83 8.29 -31.01
C LYS A 187 -16.91 6.78 -30.80
N PHE A 188 -15.95 6.25 -30.04
CA PHE A 188 -15.92 4.85 -29.66
C PHE A 188 -16.22 4.69 -28.18
N TYR A 189 -17.22 3.86 -27.87
CA TYR A 189 -17.68 3.57 -26.53
C TYR A 189 -17.20 2.18 -26.15
N VAL A 190 -16.57 2.05 -24.97
CA VAL A 190 -16.05 0.80 -24.43
C VAL A 190 -16.72 0.53 -23.09
N LYS A 191 -17.21 -0.69 -22.92
CA LYS A 191 -17.72 -1.22 -21.66
C LYS A 191 -16.89 -2.44 -21.27
N SER A 192 -16.42 -2.52 -20.04
CA SER A 192 -15.66 -3.69 -19.56
C SER A 192 -16.09 -4.11 -18.15
N GLN A 193 -15.97 -5.40 -17.88
CA GLN A 193 -16.15 -5.98 -16.54
C GLN A 193 -14.80 -6.29 -15.91
N VAL A 194 -14.54 -5.73 -14.73
CA VAL A 194 -13.25 -5.86 -14.04
C VAL A 194 -13.43 -6.32 -12.59
N LEU A 195 -12.66 -7.33 -12.19
CA LEU A 195 -12.62 -7.82 -10.81
C LEU A 195 -11.82 -6.88 -9.90
N PRO A 196 -12.30 -6.57 -8.69
CA PRO A 196 -11.51 -5.83 -7.71
C PRO A 196 -10.41 -6.70 -7.09
N SER A 197 -9.47 -6.07 -6.38
CA SER A 197 -8.40 -6.79 -5.68
C SER A 197 -8.88 -7.59 -4.46
N MET A 198 -9.94 -7.13 -3.78
CA MET A 198 -10.36 -7.68 -2.49
C MET A 198 -11.65 -8.52 -2.58
N LYS A 199 -12.80 -7.88 -2.88
CA LYS A 199 -14.12 -8.55 -2.91
C LYS A 199 -14.38 -9.25 -4.25
N LYS A 200 -13.92 -10.49 -4.39
CA LYS A 200 -14.02 -11.27 -5.65
C LYS A 200 -15.44 -11.74 -6.03
N THR A 201 -16.45 -11.36 -5.25
CA THR A 201 -17.87 -11.65 -5.52
C THR A 201 -18.58 -10.52 -6.29
N VAL A 202 -17.86 -9.43 -6.54
CA VAL A 202 -18.37 -8.21 -7.14
C VAL A 202 -17.62 -7.92 -8.43
N LEU A 203 -18.32 -7.40 -9.44
CA LEU A 203 -17.76 -6.91 -10.69
C LEU A 203 -17.93 -5.39 -10.78
N TYR A 204 -16.88 -4.71 -11.23
CA TYR A 204 -16.93 -3.29 -11.54
C TYR A 204 -17.07 -3.12 -13.05
N ASN A 205 -18.12 -2.40 -13.45
CA ASN A 205 -18.33 -2.04 -14.85
C ASN A 205 -17.65 -0.70 -15.14
N CYS A 206 -16.67 -0.75 -16.03
CA CYS A 206 -15.99 0.45 -16.53
C CYS A 206 -16.61 0.87 -17.86
N PHE A 207 -16.81 2.17 -18.02
CA PHE A 207 -17.36 2.79 -19.22
C PHE A 207 -16.37 3.84 -19.71
N ILE A 208 -15.85 3.72 -20.92
CA ILE A 208 -14.79 4.59 -21.46
C ILE A 208 -15.22 5.09 -22.82
N VAL A 209 -15.01 6.38 -23.09
CA VAL A 209 -15.29 7.00 -24.39
C VAL A 209 -13.98 7.45 -25.01
N PHE A 210 -13.74 7.05 -26.25
CA PHE A 210 -12.58 7.41 -27.05
C PHE A 210 -12.98 8.26 -28.26
N ASN A 211 -12.11 9.18 -28.65
CA ASN A 211 -12.18 9.90 -29.91
C ASN A 211 -11.64 9.04 -31.08
N LYS A 212 -11.82 9.51 -32.32
CA LYS A 212 -11.30 8.85 -33.54
C LYS A 212 -9.78 8.69 -33.57
N ASP A 213 -9.05 9.56 -32.89
CA ASP A 213 -7.59 9.52 -32.78
C ASP A 213 -7.10 8.55 -31.69
N GLY A 214 -8.02 7.91 -30.97
CA GLY A 214 -7.72 7.02 -29.85
C GLY A 214 -7.47 7.74 -28.52
N SER A 215 -7.63 9.06 -28.43
CA SER A 215 -7.59 9.78 -27.15
C SER A 215 -8.80 9.46 -26.27
N VAL A 216 -8.63 9.42 -24.96
CA VAL A 216 -9.72 9.15 -24.01
C VAL A 216 -10.44 10.45 -23.71
N VAL A 217 -11.75 10.51 -23.98
CA VAL A 217 -12.59 11.68 -23.69
C VAL A 217 -13.01 11.69 -22.23
N THR A 218 -13.48 10.53 -21.75
CA THR A 218 -13.98 10.39 -20.38
C THR A 218 -14.04 8.90 -20.03
N ALA A 219 -13.94 8.60 -18.75
CA ALA A 219 -14.17 7.26 -18.22
C ALA A 219 -14.95 7.31 -16.92
N TYR A 220 -15.68 6.23 -16.64
CA TYR A 220 -16.51 6.08 -15.46
C TYR A 220 -16.35 4.67 -14.91
N ASP A 221 -16.34 4.56 -13.59
CA ASP A 221 -16.39 3.30 -12.88
C ASP A 221 -17.12 3.52 -11.53
N GLY A 222 -17.95 2.57 -11.13
CA GLY A 222 -18.68 2.62 -9.86
C GLY A 222 -17.83 2.38 -8.61
N CYS A 223 -16.52 2.14 -8.75
CA CYS A 223 -15.65 2.02 -7.58
C CYS A 223 -15.45 3.36 -6.86
N PRO A 224 -15.13 3.36 -5.55
CA PRO A 224 -14.92 4.59 -4.79
C PRO A 224 -13.83 5.52 -5.36
N ALA A 225 -12.87 4.96 -6.11
CA ALA A 225 -11.81 5.71 -6.78
C ALA A 225 -12.14 6.04 -8.26
N GLY A 226 -13.26 5.53 -8.79
CA GLY A 226 -13.65 5.56 -10.19
C GLY A 226 -14.54 6.75 -10.58
N VAL A 227 -14.95 7.56 -9.60
CA VAL A 227 -15.76 8.77 -9.80
C VAL A 227 -15.10 9.74 -10.79
N ASP A 228 -13.77 9.82 -10.76
CA ASP A 228 -12.97 10.68 -11.64
C ASP A 228 -12.49 9.95 -12.92
N GLY A 229 -12.82 8.68 -13.14
CA GLY A 229 -12.37 7.91 -14.31
C GLY A 229 -10.92 7.39 -14.28
N HIS A 230 -10.14 7.70 -13.25
CA HIS A 230 -8.70 7.37 -13.18
C HIS A 230 -8.37 6.19 -12.23
N CYS A 231 -9.30 5.26 -12.05
CA CYS A 231 -9.11 4.13 -11.13
C CYS A 231 -8.27 3.00 -11.73
N ASN A 232 -7.90 2.01 -10.89
CA ASN A 232 -7.16 0.83 -11.35
C ASN A 232 -7.94 0.02 -12.41
N HIS A 233 -9.28 0.00 -12.33
CA HIS A 233 -10.12 -0.80 -13.23
C HIS A 233 -10.16 -0.20 -14.64
N VAL A 234 -10.45 1.09 -14.76
CA VAL A 234 -10.35 1.83 -16.03
C VAL A 234 -8.95 1.67 -16.61
N THR A 235 -7.92 1.95 -15.82
CA THR A 235 -6.52 1.82 -16.28
C THR A 235 -6.22 0.41 -16.81
N SER A 236 -6.66 -0.63 -16.10
CA SER A 236 -6.44 -2.02 -16.54
C SER A 236 -7.14 -2.36 -17.85
N THR A 237 -8.32 -1.78 -18.10
CA THR A 237 -9.05 -1.93 -19.37
C THR A 237 -8.28 -1.29 -20.51
N ILE A 238 -7.75 -0.07 -20.33
CA ILE A 238 -6.98 0.61 -21.39
C ILE A 238 -5.67 -0.13 -21.67
N PHE A 239 -5.00 -0.67 -20.65
CA PHE A 239 -3.82 -1.54 -20.87
C PHE A 239 -4.15 -2.83 -21.63
N ALA A 240 -5.33 -3.43 -21.39
CA ALA A 240 -5.76 -4.59 -22.13
C ALA A 240 -5.99 -4.26 -23.62
N LEU A 241 -6.58 -3.11 -23.91
CA LEU A 241 -6.73 -2.60 -25.28
C LEU A 241 -5.38 -2.30 -25.95
N GLU A 242 -4.43 -1.73 -25.22
CA GLU A 242 -3.09 -1.43 -25.76
C GLU A 242 -2.31 -2.69 -26.14
N GLU A 243 -2.36 -3.73 -25.30
CA GLU A 243 -1.79 -5.04 -25.63
C GLU A 243 -2.51 -5.63 -26.85
N PHE A 244 -3.83 -5.41 -27.00
CA PHE A 244 -4.58 -5.86 -28.17
C PHE A 244 -4.03 -5.32 -29.48
N PHE A 245 -3.74 -4.03 -29.52
CA PHE A 245 -3.18 -3.38 -30.70
C PHE A 245 -1.71 -3.69 -30.97
N LYS A 246 -0.94 -4.04 -29.93
CA LYS A 246 0.43 -4.53 -30.12
C LYS A 246 0.46 -5.90 -30.79
N GLN A 247 -0.43 -6.80 -30.38
CA GLN A 247 -0.45 -8.17 -30.90
C GLN A 247 -1.00 -8.25 -32.34
N SER A 248 -1.95 -7.39 -32.70
CA SER A 248 -2.50 -7.32 -34.06
C SER A 248 -1.54 -6.72 -35.09
N LYS A 249 -0.47 -6.02 -34.67
CA LYS A 249 0.56 -5.44 -35.55
C LYS A 249 1.83 -6.30 -35.70
N ALA A 250 1.91 -7.47 -35.06
CA ALA A 250 3.10 -8.33 -35.16
C ALA A 250 3.22 -8.96 -36.56
N PRO A 251 4.41 -8.98 -37.20
CA PRO A 251 4.59 -9.53 -38.54
C PRO A 251 4.24 -11.03 -38.56
N VAL A 252 3.35 -11.41 -39.47
CA VAL A 252 3.01 -12.80 -39.78
C VAL A 252 4.19 -13.42 -40.54
N ASN A 253 4.80 -14.44 -39.96
CA ASN A 253 5.86 -15.21 -40.63
C ASN A 253 5.21 -16.04 -41.78
N PRO A 254 5.59 -15.85 -43.07
CA PRO A 254 4.88 -16.43 -44.20
C PRO A 254 4.93 -17.96 -44.32
N SER A 255 5.81 -18.64 -43.57
CA SER A 255 6.04 -20.08 -43.71
C SER A 255 5.21 -20.98 -42.79
N LEU A 256 4.22 -20.42 -42.08
CA LEU A 256 3.26 -21.18 -41.29
C LEU A 256 1.86 -20.64 -41.60
N THR A 257 0.92 -21.55 -41.87
CA THR A 257 -0.52 -21.30 -42.09
C THR A 257 -1.03 -20.05 -41.36
N PRO A 258 -1.81 -19.17 -42.00
CA PRO A 258 -2.16 -17.85 -41.47
C PRO A 258 -2.68 -18.03 -40.05
N ALA A 259 -1.92 -17.50 -39.09
CA ALA A 259 -2.30 -17.55 -37.70
C ALA A 259 -3.67 -16.89 -37.57
N LEU A 260 -4.70 -17.70 -37.31
CA LEU A 260 -6.04 -17.25 -36.94
C LEU A 260 -5.92 -16.04 -36.00
N SER A 261 -6.76 -15.02 -36.23
CA SER A 261 -6.78 -13.80 -35.43
C SER A 261 -6.77 -14.16 -33.94
N CYS A 262 -6.18 -13.32 -33.11
CA CYS A 262 -6.11 -13.54 -31.66
C CYS A 262 -7.49 -13.71 -30.99
N THR A 263 -8.59 -13.40 -31.69
CA THR A 263 -9.98 -13.66 -31.31
C THR A 263 -10.44 -15.10 -31.57
N SER A 264 -9.81 -15.85 -32.48
CA SER A 264 -10.13 -17.26 -32.78
C SER A 264 -9.26 -18.27 -31.99
N LYS A 265 -8.36 -17.80 -31.12
CA LYS A 265 -7.55 -18.64 -30.22
C LYS A 265 -8.13 -18.61 -28.80
N PRO A 266 -8.52 -19.75 -28.21
CA PRO A 266 -9.01 -19.80 -26.83
C PRO A 266 -7.94 -19.25 -25.86
N CYS A 267 -8.30 -18.17 -25.14
CA CYS A 267 -7.60 -17.64 -23.97
C CYS A 267 -6.19 -17.03 -24.15
N ALA A 268 -5.88 -16.42 -25.30
CA ALA A 268 -4.68 -15.59 -25.40
C ALA A 268 -4.74 -14.30 -24.53
N TRP A 269 -5.94 -13.79 -24.25
CA TRP A 269 -6.19 -12.60 -23.42
C TRP A 269 -6.08 -12.85 -21.91
N ASN A 270 -6.25 -14.10 -21.49
CA ASN A 270 -6.39 -14.47 -20.09
C ASN A 270 -5.07 -15.01 -19.54
N VAL A 271 -4.08 -14.13 -19.34
CA VAL A 271 -2.91 -14.48 -18.53
C VAL A 271 -3.37 -14.63 -17.09
N SER A 272 -3.49 -15.88 -16.64
CA SER A 272 -3.99 -16.20 -15.31
C SER A 272 -3.13 -15.61 -14.19
N ARG A 273 -3.75 -15.35 -13.03
CA ARG A 273 -3.00 -15.02 -11.81
C ARG A 273 -2.00 -16.13 -11.53
N LYS A 274 -0.73 -15.77 -11.31
CA LYS A 274 0.14 -16.66 -10.54
C LYS A 274 -0.50 -16.85 -9.16
N ARG A 275 -0.62 -18.13 -8.84
CA ARG A 275 -1.51 -18.77 -7.89
C ARG A 275 -1.47 -18.14 -6.48
N LYS A 276 -2.50 -18.46 -5.68
CA LYS A 276 -2.28 -18.79 -4.26
C LYS A 276 -1.00 -19.61 -4.21
N ILE A 277 0.03 -19.04 -3.60
CA ILE A 277 1.36 -19.62 -3.52
C ILE A 277 1.17 -21.05 -2.98
N ASP A 278 1.48 -22.08 -3.78
CA ASP A 278 1.63 -23.44 -3.23
C ASP A 278 2.56 -23.29 -2.03
N ASN A 279 2.32 -23.94 -0.89
CA ASN A 279 3.24 -23.84 0.25
C ASN A 279 4.62 -24.31 -0.21
N LEU A 280 5.45 -23.34 -0.58
CA LEU A 280 6.77 -23.52 -1.14
C LEU A 280 7.72 -22.84 -0.18
N PRO A 281 8.83 -23.51 0.20
CA PRO A 281 9.86 -22.89 1.03
C PRO A 281 10.20 -21.52 0.46
N ILE A 282 10.32 -20.50 1.31
CA ILE A 282 10.55 -19.12 0.88
C ILE A 282 11.77 -18.99 -0.05
N ALA A 283 12.77 -19.85 0.12
CA ALA A 283 13.95 -19.95 -0.74
C ALA A 283 13.62 -20.30 -2.21
N LYS A 284 12.48 -20.94 -2.47
CA LYS A 284 11.98 -21.27 -3.82
C LYS A 284 10.96 -20.25 -4.35
N ALA A 285 10.56 -19.27 -3.53
CA ALA A 285 9.63 -18.23 -3.94
C ALA A 285 10.30 -17.20 -4.86
N LYS A 286 9.82 -17.05 -6.10
CA LYS A 286 10.28 -16.02 -7.03
C LYS A 286 9.36 -14.80 -6.95
N PHE A 287 9.76 -13.77 -6.21
CA PHE A 287 9.04 -12.49 -6.17
C PHE A 287 9.31 -11.69 -7.44
N LYS A 288 8.26 -11.46 -8.25
CA LYS A 288 8.39 -10.70 -9.50
C LYS A 288 7.39 -9.55 -9.53
N LYS A 289 7.89 -8.33 -9.72
CA LYS A 289 7.08 -7.13 -9.93
C LYS A 289 6.90 -6.92 -11.43
N HIS A 290 5.66 -6.87 -11.92
CA HIS A 290 5.40 -6.50 -13.31
C HIS A 290 5.65 -4.99 -13.49
N GLN A 291 6.45 -4.64 -14.49
CA GLN A 291 6.69 -3.26 -14.91
C GLN A 291 6.46 -3.19 -16.42
N HIS A 292 5.68 -2.21 -16.86
CA HIS A 292 5.46 -1.99 -18.28
C HIS A 292 6.80 -1.67 -18.98
N GLY A 293 7.00 -2.20 -20.19
CA GLY A 293 8.24 -1.99 -20.97
C GLY A 293 9.47 -2.81 -20.55
N LYS A 294 9.43 -3.57 -19.46
CA LYS A 294 10.53 -4.48 -19.08
C LYS A 294 10.22 -5.92 -19.46
N LEU A 295 10.94 -6.45 -20.45
CA LEU A 295 10.90 -7.88 -20.77
C LEU A 295 11.29 -8.69 -19.54
N SER A 296 10.56 -9.79 -19.30
CA SER A 296 10.93 -10.69 -18.23
C SER A 296 12.20 -11.43 -18.61
N LYS A 297 13.30 -11.15 -17.92
CA LYS A 297 14.45 -12.04 -17.93
C LYS A 297 13.98 -13.43 -17.49
N SER A 298 14.03 -14.41 -18.39
CA SER A 298 13.80 -15.82 -18.07
C SER A 298 15.01 -16.32 -17.29
N GLU A 299 15.08 -16.01 -16.00
CA GLU A 299 16.09 -16.60 -15.13
C GLU A 299 15.58 -17.97 -14.65
N ASP A 300 15.77 -18.98 -15.51
CA ASP A 300 16.20 -20.31 -15.04
C ASP A 300 17.65 -20.18 -14.57
N LYS A 301 17.83 -19.49 -13.45
CA LYS A 301 18.96 -19.73 -12.58
C LYS A 301 18.45 -20.76 -11.58
N SER A 302 19.11 -21.91 -11.56
CA SER A 302 19.20 -22.79 -10.39
C SER A 302 19.33 -21.97 -9.11
N PRO A 303 18.95 -22.51 -7.93
CA PRO A 303 19.21 -21.81 -6.66
C PRO A 303 20.66 -21.33 -6.69
N PRO A 304 20.93 -20.04 -6.40
CA PRO A 304 22.28 -19.52 -6.53
C PRO A 304 23.16 -20.43 -5.68
N SER A 305 24.20 -21.02 -6.28
CA SER A 305 25.33 -21.38 -5.45
C SER A 305 25.67 -20.13 -4.65
N THR A 306 25.91 -20.32 -3.37
CA THR A 306 26.33 -19.35 -2.35
C THR A 306 27.36 -18.34 -2.85
N ARG A 307 26.96 -17.40 -3.70
CA ARG A 307 27.76 -16.26 -4.11
C ARG A 307 27.23 -15.07 -3.33
N ASP A 308 27.96 -14.81 -2.27
CA ASP A 308 27.89 -13.59 -1.50
C ASP A 308 27.95 -12.38 -2.45
N VAL A 309 26.90 -11.57 -2.43
CA VAL A 309 26.73 -10.38 -3.28
C VAL A 309 27.48 -9.16 -2.75
N ARG A 310 28.18 -9.27 -1.61
CA ARG A 310 29.08 -8.24 -1.09
C ARG A 310 30.35 -8.15 -1.93
N ALA A 311 30.98 -6.97 -1.94
CA ALA A 311 32.24 -6.74 -2.64
C ALA A 311 33.34 -7.68 -2.07
N PRO A 312 34.34 -8.11 -2.87
CA PRO A 312 35.32 -9.13 -2.46
C PRO A 312 36.01 -8.85 -1.11
N HIS A 313 36.27 -7.57 -0.80
CA HIS A 313 36.88 -7.14 0.47
C HIS A 313 35.93 -7.19 1.69
N GLN A 314 34.64 -7.45 1.49
CA GLN A 314 33.61 -7.61 2.53
C GLN A 314 33.13 -9.07 2.65
N GLN A 315 33.72 -9.98 1.86
CA GLN A 315 33.44 -11.40 1.93
C GLN A 315 34.29 -12.01 3.04
N TYR A 316 33.67 -12.26 4.19
CA TYR A 316 34.27 -13.12 5.22
C TYR A 316 33.99 -14.59 4.85
N PRO A 317 34.98 -15.51 4.94
CA PRO A 317 34.81 -16.91 4.53
C PRO A 317 33.66 -17.67 5.24
N ASN A 318 33.20 -17.19 6.40
CA ASN A 318 32.37 -17.98 7.33
C ASN A 318 31.00 -17.36 7.67
N THR A 319 30.28 -16.73 6.74
CA THR A 319 28.98 -16.11 7.07
C THR A 319 27.76 -17.04 7.06
N ASN A 320 27.95 -18.36 7.02
CA ASN A 320 26.82 -19.29 6.98
C ASN A 320 26.60 -20.02 8.32
N THR A 321 27.60 -20.05 9.21
CA THR A 321 27.61 -20.82 10.46
C THR A 321 26.60 -20.31 11.50
N ASP A 322 26.39 -19.00 11.60
CA ASP A 322 25.43 -18.41 12.55
C ASP A 322 23.99 -18.85 12.29
N MET A 323 23.61 -18.99 11.02
CA MET A 323 22.27 -19.40 10.63
C MET A 323 22.02 -20.89 10.95
N TYR A 324 23.06 -21.71 10.87
CA TYR A 324 23.02 -23.13 11.26
C TYR A 324 23.07 -23.32 12.78
N ASN A 325 23.88 -22.52 13.49
CA ASN A 325 23.92 -22.48 14.95
C ASN A 325 22.55 -22.04 15.52
N LEU A 326 21.91 -21.07 14.87
CA LEU A 326 20.55 -20.66 15.18
C LEU A 326 19.55 -21.79 14.93
N LEU A 327 19.66 -22.50 13.80
CA LEU A 327 18.80 -23.65 13.50
C LEU A 327 18.97 -24.77 14.54
N HIS A 328 20.20 -25.06 14.98
CA HIS A 328 20.49 -26.04 16.01
C HIS A 328 19.80 -25.67 17.34
N ARG A 329 19.99 -24.44 17.81
CA ARG A 329 19.34 -23.92 19.02
C ARG A 329 17.82 -23.97 18.93
N VAL A 330 17.26 -23.63 17.76
CA VAL A 330 15.81 -23.72 17.52
C VAL A 330 15.34 -25.17 17.62
N LYS A 331 16.04 -26.15 17.01
CA LYS A 331 15.68 -27.58 17.12
C LYS A 331 15.83 -28.12 18.54
N GLU A 332 16.82 -27.69 19.31
CA GLU A 332 16.94 -28.07 20.72
C GLU A 332 15.76 -27.58 21.55
N ILE A 333 15.28 -26.35 21.30
CA ILE A 333 14.09 -25.81 21.95
C ILE A 333 12.83 -26.58 21.51
N GLU A 334 12.69 -26.92 20.23
CA GLU A 334 11.59 -27.78 19.76
C GLU A 334 11.58 -29.14 20.47
N ASN A 335 12.75 -29.74 20.67
CA ASN A 335 12.89 -31.03 21.35
C ASN A 335 12.59 -30.92 22.85
N LYS A 336 13.05 -29.86 23.53
CA LYS A 336 12.77 -29.62 24.96
C LYS A 336 11.31 -29.29 25.23
N THR A 337 10.65 -28.62 24.29
CA THR A 337 9.27 -28.11 24.50
C THR A 337 8.19 -28.95 23.81
N GLY A 338 8.57 -29.86 22.91
CA GLY A 338 7.65 -30.65 22.08
C GLY A 338 6.91 -29.83 21.02
N LYS A 339 7.19 -28.53 20.87
CA LYS A 339 6.47 -27.60 19.99
C LYS A 339 7.33 -27.23 18.78
N LYS A 340 6.75 -27.35 17.57
CA LYS A 340 7.40 -26.90 16.33
C LYS A 340 7.41 -25.38 16.21
N MET A 341 8.56 -24.83 15.83
CA MET A 341 8.81 -23.40 15.67
C MET A 341 8.93 -23.05 14.19
N ALA A 342 8.23 -22.00 13.74
CA ALA A 342 8.23 -21.59 12.33
C ALA A 342 9.65 -21.28 11.79
N LEU A 343 10.57 -20.81 12.64
CA LEU A 343 11.96 -20.56 12.24
C LEU A 343 12.66 -21.82 11.71
N SER A 344 12.37 -23.00 12.25
CA SER A 344 12.98 -24.25 11.78
C SER A 344 12.57 -24.62 10.36
N LEU A 345 11.50 -24.03 9.83
CA LEU A 345 11.02 -24.23 8.46
C LEU A 345 11.61 -23.21 7.46
N ILE A 346 12.21 -22.14 7.97
CA ILE A 346 12.72 -21.01 7.18
C ILE A 346 14.25 -21.05 7.08
N LEU A 347 14.92 -21.47 8.15
CA LEU A 347 16.38 -21.55 8.20
C LEU A 347 16.92 -22.68 7.28
N PRO A 348 18.09 -22.50 6.65
CA PRO A 348 18.64 -23.47 5.70
C PRO A 348 18.87 -24.85 6.34
N GLN A 349 18.22 -25.89 5.80
CA GLN A 349 18.38 -27.26 6.28
C GLN A 349 19.47 -27.98 5.48
N LYS A 350 20.64 -28.21 6.07
CA LYS A 350 21.65 -29.16 5.58
C LYS A 350 21.44 -30.55 6.19
N THR A 351 22.00 -31.60 5.59
CA THR A 351 21.96 -32.95 6.16
C THR A 351 22.81 -33.03 7.44
N LEU A 352 22.62 -34.07 8.25
CA LEU A 352 23.31 -34.23 9.53
C LEU A 352 24.84 -34.37 9.33
N GLU A 353 25.23 -34.97 8.21
CA GLU A 353 26.60 -35.24 7.80
C GLU A 353 27.31 -33.93 7.39
N GLU A 354 26.64 -33.08 6.60
CA GLU A 354 27.16 -31.77 6.19
C GLU A 354 27.32 -30.80 7.38
N ASN A 355 26.47 -30.92 8.40
CA ASN A 355 26.59 -30.11 9.62
C ASN A 355 27.79 -30.54 10.48
N LYS A 356 28.06 -31.85 10.59
CA LYS A 356 29.23 -32.37 11.34
C LYS A 356 30.55 -31.93 10.72
N GLU A 357 30.65 -31.95 9.40
CA GLU A 357 31.82 -31.44 8.67
C GLU A 357 32.05 -29.95 8.93
N THR A 358 30.98 -29.15 9.00
CA THR A 358 31.09 -27.69 9.20
C THR A 358 31.47 -27.32 10.64
N ILE A 359 31.08 -28.13 11.63
CA ILE A 359 31.39 -27.93 13.07
C ILE A 359 32.84 -28.32 13.39
N LEU A 360 33.40 -29.31 12.69
CA LEU A 360 34.78 -29.80 12.89
C LEU A 360 35.87 -28.79 12.50
N VAL A 361 35.55 -27.76 11.70
CA VAL A 361 36.52 -26.75 11.23
C VAL A 361 36.66 -25.59 12.23
N ASP A 362 35.80 -25.50 13.25
CA ASP A 362 35.69 -24.31 14.10
C ASP A 362 35.90 -24.65 15.58
N HIS A 363 37.14 -25.01 15.94
CA HIS A 363 37.58 -24.99 17.33
C HIS A 363 38.74 -24.01 17.50
N ASN A 364 38.41 -22.76 17.86
CA ASN A 364 39.32 -21.96 18.70
C ASN A 364 38.64 -20.87 19.57
N TYR A 365 37.33 -20.93 19.80
CA TYR A 365 36.65 -19.98 20.71
C TYR A 365 36.18 -20.60 22.03
N CYS A 366 36.53 -21.86 22.29
CA CYS A 366 36.34 -22.49 23.60
C CYS A 366 37.70 -22.89 24.19
N THR A 367 38.42 -21.93 24.74
CA THR A 367 39.42 -22.20 25.80
C THR A 367 39.47 -20.99 26.76
N PRO A 368 39.63 -21.20 28.09
CA PRO A 368 39.49 -20.15 29.10
C PRO A 368 40.72 -19.22 29.15
N LEU A 369 40.45 -17.95 29.50
CA LEU A 369 41.35 -16.80 29.72
C LEU A 369 42.83 -17.10 30.09
N THR A 370 43.79 -16.54 29.34
CA THR A 370 45.02 -15.88 29.87
C THR A 370 45.76 -15.00 28.83
N HIS A 371 46.23 -13.84 29.34
CA HIS A 371 47.15 -12.74 28.94
C HIS A 371 47.97 -12.62 27.62
N ILE A 372 47.93 -11.36 27.09
CA ILE A 372 48.97 -10.40 26.61
C ILE A 372 49.69 -10.56 25.24
N GLU A 373 49.39 -9.57 24.36
CA GLU A 373 50.19 -8.71 23.43
C GLU A 373 51.21 -9.30 22.38
N PRO A 374 51.78 -8.51 21.41
CA PRO A 374 51.09 -7.92 20.24
C PRO A 374 51.92 -7.90 18.89
N VAL A 375 51.25 -7.65 17.74
CA VAL A 375 51.72 -7.06 16.42
C VAL A 375 52.88 -7.76 15.63
N GLU A 376 52.95 -7.84 14.28
CA GLU A 376 53.15 -6.87 13.17
C GLU A 376 53.03 -7.54 11.78
N PRO A 377 52.94 -6.78 10.66
CA PRO A 377 52.21 -7.08 9.42
C PRO A 377 53.13 -7.31 8.19
N GLU A 378 52.57 -7.74 7.04
CA GLU A 378 53.18 -7.45 5.73
C GLU A 378 52.18 -7.19 4.58
N GLN A 379 52.69 -6.39 3.65
CA GLN A 379 52.07 -5.58 2.60
C GLN A 379 51.90 -6.34 1.26
N GLY A 380 51.16 -5.76 0.31
CA GLY A 380 51.21 -6.21 -1.09
C GLY A 380 50.30 -5.48 -2.06
N ASN A 381 50.84 -4.46 -2.74
CA ASN A 381 50.26 -3.61 -3.78
C ASN A 381 49.87 -4.32 -5.10
N GLY A 382 49.03 -3.67 -5.91
CA GLY A 382 49.09 -3.79 -7.37
C GLY A 382 47.81 -3.46 -8.15
N SER A 383 47.71 -2.23 -8.66
CA SER A 383 46.80 -1.82 -9.75
C SER A 383 47.55 -1.87 -11.09
N PRO A 384 46.87 -2.06 -12.24
CA PRO A 384 46.83 -0.93 -13.17
C PRO A 384 45.52 -0.76 -13.96
N VAL A 385 45.36 0.49 -14.42
CA VAL A 385 44.27 1.10 -15.19
C VAL A 385 44.35 0.72 -16.68
N SER A 386 43.20 0.57 -17.35
CA SER A 386 43.06 0.94 -18.76
C SER A 386 41.67 1.55 -19.02
N THR A 387 41.67 2.66 -19.75
CA THR A 387 40.51 3.43 -20.22
C THR A 387 40.22 3.11 -21.68
N GLU A 388 38.95 2.92 -22.05
CA GLU A 388 38.34 3.60 -23.21
C GLU A 388 36.82 3.34 -23.41
N LEU A 389 36.13 4.42 -23.79
CA LEU A 389 34.78 4.57 -24.38
C LEU A 389 33.52 4.58 -23.46
N LEU A 390 33.11 5.83 -23.16
CA LEU A 390 31.87 6.24 -22.51
C LEU A 390 30.67 6.20 -23.47
N SER A 391 29.61 5.51 -23.08
CA SER A 391 28.25 5.77 -23.59
C SER A 391 27.58 6.85 -22.74
N LEU A 392 26.84 7.76 -23.38
CA LEU A 392 26.11 8.84 -22.71
C LEU A 392 25.02 8.30 -21.76
N VAL A 393 25.18 8.66 -20.48
CA VAL A 393 24.19 8.83 -19.39
C VAL A 393 23.16 7.73 -19.14
N LYS A 394 23.37 7.00 -18.04
CA LYS A 394 22.33 6.84 -17.00
C LYS A 394 22.84 7.56 -15.77
N CYS A 395 22.12 8.57 -15.27
CA CYS A 395 22.40 9.14 -13.95
C CYS A 395 22.50 7.99 -12.96
N HIS A 396 23.74 7.69 -12.54
CA HIS A 396 23.96 6.75 -11.47
C HIS A 396 23.25 7.29 -10.23
N PRO A 397 22.77 6.43 -9.32
CA PRO A 397 22.41 6.91 -8.00
C PRO A 397 23.60 7.74 -7.47
N VAL A 398 23.28 8.97 -7.06
CA VAL A 398 24.15 9.95 -6.41
C VAL A 398 25.15 9.20 -5.52
N SER A 399 26.45 9.47 -5.62
CA SER A 399 27.46 8.76 -4.82
C SER A 399 27.15 8.93 -3.33
N LEU A 400 27.57 7.99 -2.48
CA LEU A 400 27.40 8.13 -1.03
C LEU A 400 28.03 9.44 -0.53
N GLU A 401 29.15 9.83 -1.13
CA GLU A 401 29.85 11.08 -0.81
C GLU A 401 29.03 12.31 -1.20
N GLU A 402 28.45 12.31 -2.41
CA GLU A 402 27.59 13.41 -2.85
C GLU A 402 26.27 13.45 -2.03
N ILE A 403 25.73 12.32 -1.60
CA ILE A 403 24.60 12.28 -0.65
C ILE A 403 25.01 12.91 0.68
N LYS A 404 26.19 12.56 1.23
CA LYS A 404 26.71 13.17 2.46
C LYS A 404 26.88 14.67 2.29
N GLU A 405 27.46 15.14 1.20
CA GLU A 405 27.61 16.57 0.91
C GLU A 405 26.27 17.28 0.82
N ARG A 406 25.26 16.69 0.15
CA ARG A 406 23.90 17.22 0.10
C ARG A 406 23.28 17.30 1.50
N CYS A 407 23.46 16.26 2.32
CA CYS A 407 23.02 16.27 3.72
C CYS A 407 23.71 17.36 4.54
N ILE A 408 25.01 17.57 4.36
CA ILE A 408 25.77 18.65 5.02
C ILE A 408 25.24 20.02 4.57
N LYS A 409 24.96 20.22 3.28
CA LYS A 409 24.36 21.47 2.76
C LYS A 409 22.98 21.72 3.35
N VAL A 410 22.12 20.70 3.43
CA VAL A 410 20.80 20.81 4.08
C VAL A 410 20.94 21.10 5.57
N LYS A 411 21.87 20.43 6.26
CA LYS A 411 22.18 20.69 7.67
C LYS A 411 22.62 22.15 7.85
N LYS A 412 23.56 22.65 7.06
CA LYS A 412 23.99 24.06 7.11
C LYS A 412 22.84 25.05 6.89
N ARG A 413 21.89 24.75 5.99
CA ARG A 413 20.70 25.59 5.74
C ARG A 413 19.64 25.52 6.85
N LEU A 414 19.64 24.47 7.68
CA LEU A 414 18.70 24.31 8.79
C LEU A 414 19.14 25.08 10.04
N PHE A 415 20.45 25.26 10.21
CA PHE A 415 21.05 26.00 11.32
C PHE A 415 21.05 27.48 10.93
N ALA A 416 20.15 28.24 11.56
CA ALA A 416 20.06 29.68 11.44
C ALA A 416 20.82 30.33 12.61
N ASP A 417 21.33 31.54 12.43
CA ASP A 417 22.02 32.25 13.50
C ASP A 417 21.04 32.60 14.64
N GLU A 418 21.51 32.77 15.88
CA GLU A 418 20.63 33.03 17.04
C GLU A 418 19.71 34.24 16.83
N LYS A 419 20.18 35.28 16.12
CA LYS A 419 19.38 36.46 15.76
C LYS A 419 18.22 36.11 14.81
N ASP A 420 18.43 35.15 13.91
CA ASP A 420 17.39 34.67 13.00
C ASP A 420 16.32 33.86 13.75
N VAL A 421 16.72 33.12 14.79
CA VAL A 421 15.80 32.30 15.60
C VAL A 421 14.76 33.16 16.32
N ASP A 422 15.17 34.25 16.97
CA ASP A 422 14.25 35.16 17.67
C ASP A 422 13.35 35.93 16.71
N GLN A 423 13.87 36.26 15.52
CA GLN A 423 13.09 36.93 14.48
C GLN A 423 12.02 36.01 13.88
N ILE A 424 12.33 34.71 13.72
CA ILE A 424 11.37 33.72 13.22
C ILE A 424 10.14 33.62 14.14
N GLU A 425 10.31 33.69 15.47
CA GLU A 425 9.16 33.67 16.39
C GLU A 425 8.19 34.81 16.08
N LYS A 426 8.71 36.04 15.96
CA LYS A 426 7.91 37.24 15.68
C LYS A 426 7.23 37.17 14.30
N GLU A 427 7.95 36.71 13.29
CA GLU A 427 7.44 36.58 11.92
C GLU A 427 6.42 35.46 11.75
N THR A 428 6.36 34.53 12.70
CA THR A 428 5.46 33.37 12.68
C THR A 428 4.31 33.48 13.68
N MET A 429 4.13 34.67 14.28
CA MET A 429 2.95 35.03 15.08
C MET A 429 1.65 34.75 14.33
N GLY A 430 0.61 34.32 15.05
CA GLY A 430 -0.67 33.90 14.44
C GLY A 430 -0.71 32.43 13.98
N GLN A 431 0.39 31.70 14.17
CA GLN A 431 0.46 30.23 14.07
C GLN A 431 -0.15 29.67 12.78
N SER A 432 -1.27 28.93 12.88
CA SER A 432 -1.87 28.22 11.74
C SER A 432 -2.31 29.13 10.59
N VAL A 433 -2.65 30.39 10.89
CA VAL A 433 -3.06 31.40 9.90
C VAL A 433 -1.84 31.99 9.17
N ASN A 434 -0.65 31.88 9.76
CA ASN A 434 0.58 32.43 9.20
C ASN A 434 1.27 31.42 8.27
N GLU A 435 1.52 31.80 7.02
CA GLU A 435 2.17 30.93 6.04
C GLU A 435 3.63 30.65 6.38
N ASN A 436 4.37 31.64 6.91
CA ASN A 436 5.76 31.45 7.34
C ASN A 436 5.84 30.42 8.46
N TRP A 437 4.89 30.44 9.41
CA TRP A 437 4.82 29.43 10.45
C TRP A 437 4.70 28.02 9.85
N ASN A 438 3.85 27.85 8.84
CA ASN A 438 3.71 26.58 8.13
C ASN A 438 4.99 26.17 7.37
N LEU A 439 5.72 27.12 6.78
CA LEU A 439 6.98 26.86 6.08
C LEU A 439 8.09 26.41 7.04
N HIS A 440 8.28 27.13 8.16
CA HIS A 440 9.32 26.80 9.14
C HIS A 440 9.08 25.44 9.82
N ARG A 441 7.81 25.01 9.94
CA ARG A 441 7.44 23.69 10.48
C ARG A 441 7.76 22.52 9.53
N LYS A 442 7.73 22.71 8.21
CA LYS A 442 7.94 21.62 7.22
C LYS A 442 9.34 21.00 7.27
N ILE A 443 10.32 21.73 7.80
CA ILE A 443 11.72 21.31 7.83
C ILE A 443 12.19 20.93 9.24
N ARG A 444 11.30 20.91 10.24
CA ARG A 444 11.65 20.69 11.66
C ARG A 444 10.74 19.67 12.34
N ILE A 445 11.26 18.99 13.35
CA ILE A 445 10.48 18.13 14.25
C ILE A 445 9.75 19.05 15.22
N THR A 446 8.42 19.17 15.06
CA THR A 446 7.59 20.00 15.96
C THR A 446 7.13 19.21 17.18
N ALA A 447 6.90 19.89 18.31
CA ALA A 447 6.50 19.28 19.59
C ALA A 447 5.32 18.30 19.46
N SER A 448 4.28 18.65 18.69
CA SER A 448 3.12 17.77 18.42
C SER A 448 3.47 16.42 17.76
N LYS A 449 4.67 16.28 17.18
CA LYS A 449 5.19 15.05 16.57
C LYS A 449 6.33 14.40 17.37
N CYS A 450 6.73 14.99 18.51
CA CYS A 450 7.85 14.51 19.34
C CYS A 450 7.71 13.02 19.68
N HIS A 451 6.57 12.64 20.27
CA HIS A 451 6.27 11.26 20.65
C HIS A 451 6.42 10.28 19.47
N ARG A 452 6.03 10.69 18.26
CA ARG A 452 6.10 9.82 17.06
C ARG A 452 7.53 9.42 16.72
N ILE A 453 8.49 10.31 16.98
CA ILE A 453 9.91 10.10 16.75
C ILE A 453 10.55 9.42 17.96
N ALA A 454 10.29 9.90 19.18
CA ALA A 454 10.89 9.37 20.39
C ALA A 454 10.54 7.88 20.66
N THR A 455 9.37 7.42 20.21
CA THR A 455 8.93 6.03 20.38
C THR A 455 9.23 5.13 19.18
N LEU A 456 9.90 5.65 18.14
CA LEU A 456 10.21 4.88 16.94
C LEU A 456 11.30 3.84 17.23
N GLN A 457 10.95 2.57 17.06
CA GLN A 457 11.91 1.47 17.23
C GLN A 457 12.93 1.45 16.10
N ALA A 458 14.18 1.10 16.40
CA ALA A 458 15.27 1.03 15.41
C ALA A 458 14.96 0.06 14.24
N THR A 459 14.16 -0.96 14.49
CA THR A 459 13.70 -1.94 13.49
C THR A 459 12.55 -1.44 12.61
N THR A 460 11.90 -0.33 12.97
CA THR A 460 10.77 0.24 12.23
C THR A 460 11.27 1.22 11.19
N SER A 461 10.86 1.02 9.93
CA SER A 461 11.21 1.94 8.84
C SER A 461 10.78 3.39 9.16
N PRO A 462 11.69 4.38 9.05
CA PRO A 462 11.38 5.76 9.40
C PRO A 462 10.56 6.48 8.33
N THR A 463 10.37 5.89 7.14
CA THR A 463 9.75 6.53 5.97
C THR A 463 8.41 7.18 6.27
N LYS A 464 7.52 6.50 7.00
CA LYS A 464 6.21 7.06 7.37
C LYS A 464 6.33 8.18 8.39
N ALA A 465 7.19 8.02 9.39
CA ALA A 465 7.42 9.03 10.42
C ALA A 465 8.02 10.31 9.80
N ILE A 466 9.00 10.18 8.91
CA ILE A 466 9.59 11.29 8.16
C ILE A 466 8.52 12.02 7.34
N SER A 467 7.68 11.27 6.60
CA SER A 467 6.59 11.86 5.82
C SER A 467 5.57 12.61 6.68
N GLU A 468 5.31 12.16 7.91
CA GLU A 468 4.38 12.79 8.86
C GLU A 468 4.98 14.02 9.54
N VAL A 469 6.29 13.99 9.84
CA VAL A 469 7.02 15.10 10.47
C VAL A 469 7.27 16.24 9.49
N LEU A 470 7.72 15.92 8.27
CA LEU A 470 8.08 16.92 7.26
C LEU A 470 6.88 17.36 6.41
N HIS A 471 5.66 16.99 6.81
CA HIS A 471 4.40 17.40 6.19
C HIS A 471 4.36 17.17 4.66
N TYR A 472 4.94 16.07 4.17
CA TYR A 472 4.92 15.70 2.74
C TYR A 472 3.50 15.48 2.20
N LYS A 473 2.53 15.30 3.11
CA LYS A 473 1.11 15.27 2.80
C LYS A 473 0.44 16.43 3.54
N GLN A 474 -0.33 17.23 2.82
CA GLN A 474 -1.21 18.20 3.46
C GLN A 474 -2.26 17.44 4.29
N ILE A 475 -2.41 17.84 5.55
CA ILE A 475 -3.45 17.33 6.43
C ILE A 475 -4.54 18.41 6.46
N PRO A 476 -5.74 18.13 5.93
CA PRO A 476 -6.83 19.10 5.98
C PRO A 476 -7.27 19.35 7.42
N GLN A 477 -7.69 20.56 7.71
CA GLN A 477 -8.22 20.92 9.02
C GLN A 477 -9.55 20.21 9.27
N THR A 478 -9.61 19.42 10.34
CA THR A 478 -10.81 18.65 10.70
C THR A 478 -11.83 19.50 11.45
N ILE A 479 -13.08 19.04 11.53
CA ILE A 479 -14.12 19.68 12.35
C ILE A 479 -13.70 19.84 13.82
N TYR A 480 -13.03 18.82 14.36
CA TYR A 480 -12.52 18.82 15.74
C TYR A 480 -11.42 19.87 15.96
N MET A 481 -10.57 20.09 14.95
CA MET A 481 -9.53 21.13 15.00
C MET A 481 -10.13 22.53 14.93
N LYS A 482 -11.17 22.73 14.11
CA LYS A 482 -11.89 24.01 14.04
C LYS A 482 -12.58 24.32 15.36
N GLU A 483 -13.22 23.32 15.97
CA GLU A 483 -13.86 23.49 17.27
C GLU A 483 -12.84 23.80 18.37
N GLY A 484 -11.69 23.11 18.39
CA GLY A 484 -10.58 23.40 19.30
C GLY A 484 -10.18 24.88 19.25
N LEU A 485 -9.84 25.39 18.06
CA LEU A 485 -9.46 26.78 17.85
C LEU A 485 -10.54 27.77 18.31
N SER A 486 -11.81 27.46 18.06
CA SER A 486 -12.92 28.34 18.49
C SER A 486 -13.07 28.44 20.01
N ARG A 487 -12.61 27.41 20.75
CA ARG A 487 -12.72 27.35 22.21
C ARG A 487 -11.48 27.83 22.96
N GLU A 488 -10.32 27.89 22.30
CA GLU A 488 -9.04 28.27 22.93
C GLU A 488 -9.13 29.59 23.71
N GLY A 489 -9.69 30.64 23.10
CA GLY A 489 -9.82 31.96 23.76
C GLY A 489 -10.66 31.91 25.04
N ALA A 490 -11.75 31.14 25.06
CA ALA A 490 -12.59 30.96 26.24
C ALA A 490 -11.86 30.17 27.34
N VAL A 491 -11.08 29.15 26.97
CA VAL A 491 -10.28 28.37 27.92
C VAL A 491 -9.16 29.23 28.53
N ILE A 492 -8.50 30.09 27.76
CA ILE A 492 -7.50 31.04 28.26
C ILE A 492 -8.13 32.00 29.27
N ALA A 493 -9.30 32.55 28.96
CA ALA A 493 -10.01 33.45 29.87
C ALA A 493 -10.35 32.78 31.21
N GLU A 494 -10.85 31.54 31.18
CA GLU A 494 -11.15 30.79 32.40
C GLU A 494 -9.88 30.43 33.19
N TYR A 495 -8.78 30.11 32.50
CA TYR A 495 -7.47 29.88 33.13
C TYR A 495 -6.98 31.13 33.89
N ILE A 496 -7.03 32.32 33.26
CA ILE A 496 -6.61 33.58 33.89
C ILE A 496 -7.47 33.86 35.13
N LYS A 497 -8.80 33.67 35.03
CA LYS A 497 -9.74 33.85 36.14
C LYS A 497 -9.44 32.89 37.30
N SER A 498 -9.21 31.60 36.99
CA SER A 498 -8.82 30.56 37.95
C SER A 498 -7.53 30.91 38.70
N ARG A 499 -6.51 31.40 37.99
CA ARG A 499 -5.24 31.80 38.60
C ARG A 499 -5.41 33.00 39.53
N LYS A 500 -6.20 34.00 39.11
CA LYS A 500 -6.50 35.18 39.92
C LYS A 500 -7.19 34.81 41.24
N LEU A 501 -8.11 33.83 41.22
CA LEU A 501 -8.76 33.31 42.43
C LEU A 501 -7.79 32.62 43.40
N ASN A 502 -6.69 32.06 42.88
CA ASN A 502 -5.62 31.46 43.67
C ASN A 502 -4.50 32.47 44.01
N ASN A 503 -4.80 33.77 44.02
CA ASN A 503 -3.87 34.88 44.28
C ASN A 503 -2.66 34.92 43.33
N GLN A 504 -2.80 34.43 42.11
CA GLN A 504 -1.78 34.51 41.06
C GLN A 504 -2.28 35.36 39.91
N ASN A 505 -1.82 36.62 39.82
CA ASN A 505 -2.18 37.50 38.73
C ASN A 505 -1.33 37.19 37.48
N VAL A 506 -1.95 36.64 36.45
CA VAL A 506 -1.23 36.20 35.24
C VAL A 506 -1.81 36.82 33.98
N LEU A 507 -0.92 37.05 33.00
CA LEU A 507 -1.26 37.45 31.65
C LEU A 507 -0.80 36.36 30.69
N VAL A 508 -1.66 35.99 29.72
CA VAL A 508 -1.30 35.06 28.65
C VAL A 508 -1.14 35.85 27.35
N LYS A 509 0.02 35.73 26.70
CA LYS A 509 0.28 36.34 25.40
C LYS A 509 0.42 35.27 24.31
N PRO A 510 -0.07 35.54 23.08
CA PRO A 510 0.17 34.65 21.95
C PRO A 510 1.66 34.61 21.60
N CYS A 511 2.09 33.55 20.92
CA CYS A 511 3.46 33.39 20.48
C CYS A 511 3.54 32.67 19.12
N GLY A 512 4.68 32.82 18.44
CA GLY A 512 4.97 32.18 17.17
C GLY A 512 5.62 30.80 17.33
N LEU A 513 6.51 30.48 16.40
CA LEU A 513 7.29 29.24 16.40
C LEU A 513 8.68 29.49 17.01
N PHE A 514 8.95 28.83 18.13
CA PHE A 514 10.28 28.75 18.71
C PHE A 514 11.10 27.66 18.03
N ILE A 515 12.38 27.94 17.80
CA ILE A 515 13.37 26.99 17.30
C ILE A 515 14.41 26.80 18.40
N SER A 516 14.81 25.56 18.66
CA SER A 516 15.85 25.30 19.66
C SER A 516 17.18 25.87 19.20
N LYS A 517 17.82 26.69 20.04
CA LYS A 517 19.14 27.29 19.78
C LYS A 517 20.25 26.24 19.67
N SER A 518 20.16 25.16 20.44
CA SER A 518 21.13 24.06 20.39
C SER A 518 20.83 23.02 19.31
N HIS A 519 19.56 22.85 18.95
CA HIS A 519 19.09 21.83 18.01
C HIS A 519 18.09 22.45 17.02
N ASN A 520 18.54 23.25 16.04
CA ASN A 520 17.66 24.00 15.14
C ASN A 520 16.68 23.14 14.30
N PHE A 521 16.85 21.82 14.29
CA PHE A 521 15.91 20.87 13.71
C PHE A 521 14.70 20.58 14.61
N LEU A 522 14.69 21.04 15.86
CA LEU A 522 13.57 20.99 16.81
C LEU A 522 12.87 22.34 16.87
N ALA A 523 11.53 22.31 16.90
CA ALA A 523 10.71 23.50 17.04
C ALA A 523 9.47 23.25 17.90
N ALA A 524 8.90 24.31 18.46
CA ALA A 524 7.69 24.26 19.25
C ALA A 524 6.90 25.57 19.13
N SER A 525 5.58 25.49 19.20
CA SER A 525 4.70 26.65 19.23
C SER A 525 3.67 26.36 20.31
N PRO A 526 3.89 26.83 21.55
CA PRO A 526 2.90 26.75 22.62
C PRO A 526 1.63 27.53 22.28
N ASP A 527 0.52 27.22 22.93
CA ASP A 527 -0.74 27.95 22.70
C ASP A 527 -0.73 29.33 23.36
N GLY A 528 0.16 29.55 24.33
CA GLY A 528 0.42 30.86 24.89
C GLY A 528 1.58 30.86 25.88
N LEU A 529 2.13 32.06 26.12
CA LEU A 529 3.15 32.32 27.12
C LEU A 529 2.52 33.00 28.33
N VAL A 530 2.83 32.51 29.52
CA VAL A 530 2.32 33.03 30.79
C VAL A 530 3.31 34.04 31.36
N TYR A 531 2.83 35.20 31.76
CA TYR A 531 3.59 36.25 32.43
C TYR A 531 2.95 36.52 33.78
N ASN A 532 3.76 36.85 34.79
CA ASN A 532 3.23 37.44 36.01
C ASN A 532 2.89 38.90 35.71
N ALA A 533 1.63 39.28 35.89
CA ALA A 533 1.15 40.62 35.57
C ALA A 533 1.73 41.69 36.51
N ASP A 534 2.16 41.29 37.70
CA ASP A 534 2.71 42.19 38.71
C ASP A 534 4.25 42.26 38.66
N SER A 535 4.89 41.47 37.78
CA SER A 535 6.34 41.45 37.60
C SER A 535 6.81 42.40 36.51
N THR A 536 7.95 43.06 36.73
CA THR A 536 8.65 43.85 35.71
C THR A 536 9.55 42.99 34.81
N GLU A 537 9.63 41.68 35.06
CA GLU A 537 10.42 40.77 34.22
C GLU A 537 9.81 40.63 32.82
N SER A 538 10.64 40.80 31.80
CA SER A 538 10.25 40.63 30.40
C SER A 538 10.13 39.15 29.97
N SER A 539 10.59 38.22 30.80
CA SER A 539 10.52 36.78 30.54
C SER A 539 9.21 36.17 30.99
N SER A 540 8.64 35.29 30.16
CA SER A 540 7.47 34.51 30.58
C SER A 540 7.81 33.57 31.73
N SER A 541 6.92 33.48 32.72
CA SER A 541 6.98 32.56 33.86
C SER A 541 6.61 31.12 33.50
N GLY A 542 6.01 30.91 32.32
CA GLY A 542 5.69 29.58 31.82
C GLY A 542 5.01 29.62 30.46
N LEU A 543 4.40 28.49 30.09
CA LEU A 543 3.63 28.33 28.86
C LEU A 543 2.34 27.55 29.13
N ILE A 544 1.40 27.63 28.20
CA ILE A 544 0.17 26.84 28.22
C ILE A 544 0.03 26.01 26.94
N GLU A 545 -0.54 24.82 27.11
CA GLU A 545 -0.95 23.90 26.04
C GLU A 545 -2.41 23.51 26.34
N ILE A 546 -3.30 23.83 25.41
CA ILE A 546 -4.75 23.69 25.50
C ILE A 546 -5.17 22.55 24.59
N ASN A 547 -5.91 21.59 25.16
CA ASN A 547 -6.45 20.48 24.39
C ASN A 547 -7.93 20.29 24.69
N LEU A 548 -8.77 20.33 23.65
CA LEU A 548 -10.18 20.01 23.76
C LEU A 548 -10.39 18.50 23.77
N VAL A 549 -10.88 17.97 24.89
CA VAL A 549 -11.12 16.54 25.07
C VAL A 549 -12.58 16.20 24.78
N PHE A 550 -12.82 15.47 23.68
CA PHE A 550 -14.16 14.99 23.33
C PHE A 550 -14.59 13.81 24.22
N LEU A 551 -15.64 14.06 25.01
CA LEU A 551 -16.28 13.13 25.96
C LEU A 551 -17.39 12.32 25.29
N LYS A 552 -17.72 11.17 25.88
CA LYS A 552 -18.92 10.40 25.54
C LYS A 552 -20.14 10.99 26.24
N GLU A 553 -21.33 10.58 25.80
CA GLU A 553 -22.58 10.91 26.48
C GLU A 553 -22.52 10.44 27.95
N ASN A 554 -22.90 11.33 28.87
CA ASN A 554 -22.86 11.12 30.32
C ASN A 554 -21.47 10.83 30.92
N GLU A 555 -20.38 11.11 30.20
CA GLU A 555 -19.01 10.94 30.71
C GLU A 555 -18.49 12.23 31.35
N THR A 556 -17.88 12.12 32.53
CA THR A 556 -17.20 13.24 33.18
C THR A 556 -15.85 13.53 32.53
N LEU A 557 -15.32 14.75 32.69
CA LEU A 557 -13.97 15.08 32.21
C LEU A 557 -12.91 14.16 32.82
N HIS A 558 -13.03 13.87 34.12
CA HIS A 558 -12.12 12.99 34.85
C HIS A 558 -12.04 11.59 34.20
N ASP A 559 -13.21 10.98 33.93
CA ASP A 559 -13.28 9.66 33.30
C ASP A 559 -12.77 9.68 31.86
N GLY A 560 -13.07 10.76 31.12
CA GLY A 560 -12.58 10.96 29.76
C GLY A 560 -11.06 11.04 29.68
N LEU A 561 -10.41 11.71 30.63
CA LEU A 561 -8.96 11.83 30.72
C LEU A 561 -8.27 10.49 31.01
N ILE A 562 -8.84 9.68 31.92
CA ILE A 562 -8.35 8.35 32.26
C ILE A 562 -8.57 7.37 31.11
N ARG A 563 -9.77 7.35 30.52
CA ARG A 563 -10.11 6.48 29.38
C ARG A 563 -9.18 6.72 28.20
N LYS A 564 -8.87 7.98 27.89
CA LYS A 564 -7.93 8.35 26.82
C LYS A 564 -6.46 8.16 27.23
N ARG A 565 -6.19 7.74 28.46
CA ARG A 565 -4.85 7.55 29.03
C ARG A 565 -3.99 8.81 28.97
N ILE A 566 -4.62 9.98 28.99
CA ILE A 566 -3.94 11.27 29.07
C ILE A 566 -3.39 11.45 30.48
N PHE A 567 -4.24 11.16 31.47
CA PHE A 567 -3.89 11.06 32.87
C PHE A 567 -4.11 9.63 33.37
N LEU A 568 -3.41 9.29 34.44
CA LEU A 568 -3.57 8.08 35.23
C LEU A 568 -4.16 8.46 36.59
N PRO A 569 -4.93 7.57 37.24
CA PRO A 569 -5.34 7.77 38.63
C PRO A 569 -4.11 7.94 39.54
N GLY A 570 -4.18 8.90 40.46
CA GLY A 570 -3.16 9.16 41.47
C GLY A 570 -3.25 8.21 42.66
N SER A 571 -2.48 8.51 43.72
CA SER A 571 -2.47 7.71 44.94
C SER A 571 -3.68 8.00 45.84
N THR A 572 -4.33 9.15 45.67
CA THR A 572 -5.54 9.54 46.40
C THR A 572 -6.74 9.62 45.45
N ASP A 573 -7.93 9.41 46.01
CA ASP A 573 -9.18 9.46 45.22
C ASP A 573 -9.38 10.85 44.60
N GLY A 574 -9.79 10.88 43.33
CA GLY A 574 -9.92 12.09 42.52
C GLY A 574 -8.61 12.75 42.04
N GLN A 575 -7.44 12.25 42.42
CA GLN A 575 -6.16 12.78 41.93
C GLN A 575 -5.84 12.23 40.53
N LEU A 576 -5.37 13.11 39.64
CA LEU A 576 -4.90 12.75 38.30
C LEU A 576 -3.41 13.04 38.14
N VAL A 577 -2.66 12.08 37.62
CA VAL A 577 -1.22 12.19 37.32
C VAL A 577 -1.03 12.10 35.80
N ILE A 578 -0.28 13.03 35.21
CA ILE A 578 -0.05 13.01 33.76
C ILE A 578 0.67 11.72 33.35
N ASN A 579 0.17 11.07 32.28
CA ASN A 579 0.82 9.87 31.77
C ASN A 579 2.08 10.24 31.00
N GLN A 580 3.26 9.96 31.57
CA GLN A 580 4.55 10.25 30.95
C GLN A 580 4.80 9.48 29.63
N LYS A 581 4.02 8.42 29.35
CA LYS A 581 4.07 7.69 28.07
C LYS A 581 3.11 8.26 27.03
N HIS A 582 2.28 9.23 27.38
CA HIS A 582 1.28 9.80 26.48
C HIS A 582 1.89 10.89 25.59
N LYS A 583 1.37 11.03 24.36
CA LYS A 583 1.88 12.00 23.36
C LYS A 583 1.96 13.45 23.85
N TYR A 584 1.02 13.87 24.71
CA TYR A 584 0.97 15.24 25.25
C TYR A 584 2.09 15.52 26.24
N HIS A 585 2.55 14.50 26.99
CA HIS A 585 3.72 14.68 27.85
C HIS A 585 4.97 15.03 27.02
N TYR A 586 5.24 14.26 25.96
CA TYR A 586 6.36 14.54 25.04
C TYR A 586 6.24 15.90 24.36
N GLN A 587 5.01 16.31 24.01
CA GLN A 587 4.76 17.62 23.40
C GLN A 587 5.14 18.75 24.36
N VAL A 588 4.66 18.71 25.61
CA VAL A 588 4.99 19.72 26.62
C VAL A 588 6.48 19.71 26.96
N GLN A 589 7.10 18.52 27.10
CA GLN A 589 8.54 18.42 27.35
C GLN A 589 9.38 19.05 26.22
N GLN A 590 9.01 18.82 24.96
CA GLN A 590 9.70 19.48 23.84
C GLN A 590 9.43 20.99 23.81
N GLN A 591 8.22 21.45 24.17
CA GLN A 591 7.92 22.88 24.29
C GLN A 591 8.80 23.55 25.35
N LEU A 592 8.88 22.98 26.55
CA LEU A 592 9.74 23.45 27.63
C LEU A 592 11.20 23.51 27.20
N PHE A 593 11.70 22.42 26.59
CA PHE A 593 13.08 22.35 26.09
C PHE A 593 13.38 23.41 25.01
N VAL A 594 12.50 23.57 24.02
CA VAL A 594 12.70 24.49 22.89
C VAL A 594 12.58 25.95 23.32
N THR A 595 11.74 26.24 24.33
CA THR A 595 11.52 27.60 24.84
C THR A 595 12.44 27.97 26.02
N GLU A 596 13.34 27.07 26.41
CA GLU A 596 14.26 27.23 27.56
C GLU A 596 13.50 27.56 28.86
N LYS A 597 12.40 26.83 29.10
CA LYS A 597 11.54 26.95 30.29
C LYS A 597 11.63 25.69 31.16
N SER A 598 11.52 25.90 32.47
CA SER A 598 11.57 24.85 33.51
C SER A 598 10.19 24.45 34.00
#